data_AF-A0A3S0AXY1-F1
#
_entry.id   AF-A0A3S0AXY1-F1
#
_cell.length_a   1.000
_cell.length_b   1.000
_cell.length_c   1.000
_cell.angle_alpha   90.00
_cell.angle_beta   90.00
_cell.angle_gamma   90.00
#
_symmetry.space_group_name_H-M   'P 1'
#
loop_
_entity.id
_entity.type
_entity.pdbx_description
1 polymer ?
#
loop_
_entity_poly.entity_id
_entity_poly.type
_entity_poly.pdbx_seq_one_letter_code
_entity_poly.pdbx_strand_id
1 'polypeptide(L)'
;MAEYRPASVPRHNSSLLMPIRYPQRHEPVTIRPHLDISSSGAFTNLTPDTMYEVSCIAIYLLKEPPMRLRRLLPVGFAAALTLGLASCSSSGTGGAVLSNTSSTAGESDTETGTPDPHPGPATTFEISEPPVTCENQTMDLMSTAFGAWLGSQIVPTDQPDTSYYFTVKDNQFNPCAELSWVTLEGPTGNLAHDPGNGNDFVDTVVFFNGENLIRDPAPLQFEDVTSVERVDAHQLTLTYRGEWEHSVTYSFADGRLHGEEQLPAEVSDNHRLDLYRAGPPAAGAPRPFGNANYRPWDHEKSVGRQYSLMMGGELITCDFANFNGVQVVCYSETSLPWPLMPKDPQSKPQEMANIAFMNFQADGNLTTDVGAFSKPSAKFEMLPADSVTRIGDIFIDTRSEVVKIHDVNLAYLLGNGVAEPVEVPTFQLDTSRHPRDLAPWEG
;
A
#
# COMPACT_ATOMS: atom_id res chain seq x y z
N MET A 1 -52.30 20.78 38.46
CA MET A 1 -52.41 22.13 37.84
C MET A 1 -52.64 23.12 38.96
N ALA A 2 -51.59 23.86 39.31
CA ALA A 2 -51.61 24.92 40.31
C ALA A 2 -50.82 26.10 39.75
N GLU A 3 -51.40 27.30 39.84
CA GLU A 3 -50.81 28.59 39.52
C GLU A 3 -49.63 28.92 40.45
N TYR A 4 -48.60 29.62 39.94
CA TYR A 4 -48.10 30.84 40.60
C TYR A 4 -47.12 31.63 39.69
N ARG A 5 -47.36 32.94 39.61
CA ARG A 5 -46.49 34.04 39.08
C ARG A 5 -45.35 34.36 40.11
N PRO A 6 -44.63 35.51 40.05
CA PRO A 6 -43.80 36.22 39.04
C PRO A 6 -42.42 36.68 39.63
N ALA A 7 -41.59 37.43 38.87
CA ALA A 7 -40.71 38.56 39.31
C ALA A 7 -39.67 38.93 38.21
N SER A 8 -39.75 40.08 37.52
CA SER A 8 -39.20 41.43 37.83
C SER A 8 -37.71 41.70 37.48
N VAL A 9 -37.49 42.26 36.28
CA VAL A 9 -36.64 43.42 35.83
C VAL A 9 -35.67 44.05 36.87
N PRO A 10 -34.38 44.35 36.54
CA PRO A 10 -34.01 45.69 36.02
C PRO A 10 -32.88 45.83 34.98
N ARG A 11 -32.83 47.05 34.42
CA ARG A 11 -32.03 47.65 33.32
C ARG A 11 -30.55 47.89 33.65
N HIS A 12 -29.69 47.94 32.62
CA HIS A 12 -28.82 49.07 32.21
C HIS A 12 -27.77 48.60 31.17
N ASN A 13 -27.77 49.13 29.95
CA ASN A 13 -27.02 50.29 29.44
C ASN A 13 -25.52 50.08 29.17
N SER A 14 -25.17 50.39 27.91
CA SER A 14 -23.97 51.14 27.49
C SER A 14 -22.64 50.40 27.36
N SER A 15 -22.37 50.02 26.11
CA SER A 15 -21.18 50.34 25.32
C SER A 15 -19.97 50.95 26.05
N LEU A 16 -18.81 50.31 25.92
CA LEU A 16 -17.54 51.03 25.74
C LEU A 16 -16.48 50.14 25.11
N LEU A 17 -15.91 50.68 24.03
CA LEU A 17 -14.81 50.18 23.24
C LEU A 17 -13.55 49.96 24.08
N MET A 18 -12.79 48.91 23.77
CA MET A 18 -11.37 48.85 24.08
C MET A 18 -10.55 48.44 22.85
N PRO A 19 -9.29 48.90 22.77
CA PRO A 19 -8.61 49.18 21.51
C PRO A 19 -7.76 48.02 20.98
N ILE A 20 -7.68 47.97 19.64
CA ILE A 20 -6.77 47.16 18.85
C ILE A 20 -5.32 47.61 19.15
N ARG A 21 -4.51 46.72 19.72
CA ARG A 21 -3.05 46.87 19.76
C ARG A 21 -2.43 46.05 18.63
N TYR A 22 -1.74 46.75 17.72
CA TYR A 22 -0.82 46.17 16.75
C TYR A 22 0.44 45.62 17.45
N PRO A 23 0.92 44.41 17.13
CA PRO A 23 2.26 43.99 17.52
C PRO A 23 3.33 44.63 16.60
N GLN A 24 4.40 45.08 17.25
CA GLN A 24 5.55 45.72 16.63
C GLN A 24 6.44 44.73 15.88
N ARG A 25 7.06 45.22 14.81
CA ARG A 25 8.16 44.59 14.07
C ARG A 25 9.35 44.34 14.99
N HIS A 26 9.82 43.10 15.06
CA HIS A 26 11.17 42.80 15.50
C HIS A 26 12.09 42.65 14.28
N GLU A 27 13.23 43.33 14.35
CA GLU A 27 14.34 43.25 13.40
C GLU A 27 15.04 41.89 13.44
N PRO A 28 15.63 41.42 12.33
CA PRO A 28 16.34 40.15 12.29
C PRO A 28 17.72 40.24 12.96
N VAL A 29 17.91 39.49 14.04
CA VAL A 29 19.23 39.21 14.62
C VAL A 29 19.97 38.24 13.71
N THR A 30 21.10 38.69 13.17
CA THR A 30 22.02 37.86 12.39
C THR A 30 22.92 37.08 13.34
N ILE A 31 22.69 35.77 13.49
CA ILE A 31 23.59 34.87 14.22
C ILE A 31 24.55 34.23 13.22
N ARG A 32 25.85 34.53 13.35
CA ARG A 32 26.93 33.83 12.64
C ARG A 32 27.25 32.53 13.37
N PRO A 33 27.29 31.36 12.72
CA PRO A 33 27.91 30.18 13.31
C PRO A 33 29.44 30.28 13.19
N HIS A 34 30.11 30.24 14.33
CA HIS A 34 31.53 29.91 14.47
C HIS A 34 31.67 28.38 14.26
N LEU A 35 32.32 27.98 13.18
CA LEU A 35 32.81 26.61 12.99
C LEU A 35 34.16 26.48 13.70
N ASP A 36 34.17 25.81 14.85
CA ASP A 36 35.38 25.22 15.43
C ASP A 36 35.38 23.73 15.08
N ILE A 37 36.20 23.35 14.11
CA ILE A 37 36.54 21.96 13.79
C ILE A 37 37.80 21.63 14.60
N SER A 38 37.63 20.88 15.68
CA SER A 38 38.73 20.22 16.40
C SER A 38 38.71 18.73 16.09
N SER A 39 39.65 18.32 15.26
CA SER A 39 40.01 16.94 14.96
C SER A 39 40.78 16.28 16.11
N SER A 40 40.40 15.06 16.53
CA SER A 40 41.37 14.01 16.95
C SER A 40 40.69 12.69 17.33
N GLY A 41 41.22 11.57 16.81
CA GLY A 41 41.07 10.21 17.36
C GLY A 41 40.16 9.28 16.53
N ALA A 42 40.62 8.71 15.42
CA ALA A 42 41.42 7.49 15.29
C ALA A 42 40.71 6.20 15.78
N PHE A 43 40.11 5.46 14.84
CA PHE A 43 40.25 4.00 14.80
C PHE A 43 40.35 3.51 13.34
N THR A 44 41.32 2.65 13.15
CA THR A 44 41.81 2.03 11.91
C THR A 44 41.10 0.71 11.60
N ASN A 45 41.18 0.33 10.31
CA ASN A 45 41.04 -1.00 9.71
C ASN A 45 39.62 -1.51 9.35
N LEU A 46 39.21 -1.27 8.10
CA LEU A 46 38.40 -2.20 7.32
C LEU A 46 38.94 -2.29 5.89
N THR A 47 39.02 -3.52 5.38
CA THR A 47 39.55 -3.97 4.10
C THR A 47 38.62 -3.63 2.91
N PRO A 48 39.13 -3.58 1.66
CA PRO A 48 38.36 -3.14 0.51
C PRO A 48 37.55 -4.29 -0.08
N ASP A 49 36.36 -4.55 0.46
CA ASP A 49 35.33 -5.38 -0.17
C ASP A 49 33.97 -4.97 0.39
N THR A 50 33.47 -3.82 -0.06
CA THR A 50 32.06 -3.36 -0.01
C THR A 50 31.99 -1.96 -0.64
N MET A 51 32.18 -1.90 -1.95
CA MET A 51 31.88 -0.71 -2.76
C MET A 51 31.03 -1.15 -3.96
N TYR A 52 29.79 -1.54 -3.71
CA TYR A 52 28.70 -1.54 -4.69
C TYR A 52 27.39 -1.57 -3.91
N GLU A 53 26.92 -0.39 -3.47
CA GLU A 53 25.51 -0.04 -3.25
C GLU A 53 25.41 1.27 -2.45
N VAL A 54 25.79 2.40 -3.08
CA VAL A 54 25.27 3.71 -2.67
C VAL A 54 25.22 4.57 -3.93
N SER A 55 24.07 4.59 -4.62
CA SER A 55 23.75 5.60 -5.61
C SER A 55 22.24 5.70 -5.78
N CYS A 56 21.57 6.26 -4.77
CA CYS A 56 20.24 6.87 -4.91
C CYS A 56 20.07 7.91 -3.81
N ILE A 57 20.66 9.09 -3.98
CA ILE A 57 20.26 10.29 -3.23
C ILE A 57 20.19 11.49 -4.18
N ALA A 58 18.98 12.03 -4.23
CA ALA A 58 18.56 13.41 -4.48
C ALA A 58 18.79 14.04 -5.86
N ILE A 59 17.68 14.25 -6.59
CA ILE A 59 17.30 15.58 -7.09
C ILE A 59 15.77 15.73 -7.04
N TYR A 60 15.24 16.34 -5.99
CA TYR A 60 14.04 17.18 -6.09
C TYR A 60 14.14 18.23 -4.99
N LEU A 61 14.34 19.48 -5.39
CA LEU A 61 13.85 20.70 -4.77
C LEU A 61 14.41 21.88 -5.57
N LEU A 62 13.54 22.57 -6.31
CA LEU A 62 13.52 24.04 -6.45
C LEU A 62 12.24 24.40 -7.21
N LYS A 63 11.23 24.81 -6.46
CA LYS A 63 9.94 25.33 -6.93
C LYS A 63 9.96 26.84 -6.72
N GLU A 64 10.02 27.62 -7.79
CA GLU A 64 9.72 29.06 -7.79
C GLU A 64 8.90 29.45 -9.06
N PRO A 65 8.02 30.48 -8.97
CA PRO A 65 6.94 30.73 -9.93
C PRO A 65 7.37 31.49 -11.20
N PRO A 66 6.53 31.56 -12.26
CA PRO A 66 6.97 32.00 -13.58
C PRO A 66 7.00 33.52 -13.70
N MET A 67 8.18 34.08 -13.96
CA MET A 67 8.31 35.42 -14.56
C MET A 67 8.38 35.31 -16.08
N ARG A 68 7.41 35.96 -16.74
CA ARG A 68 7.41 36.23 -18.18
C ARG A 68 8.65 37.02 -18.59
N LEU A 69 9.42 36.56 -19.58
CA LEU A 69 10.15 37.47 -20.46
C LEU A 69 10.38 36.90 -21.86
N ARG A 70 10.49 37.85 -22.78
CA ARG A 70 10.29 37.81 -24.22
C ARG A 70 11.30 36.97 -25.01
N ARG A 71 10.79 36.46 -26.15
CA ARG A 71 11.48 36.11 -27.41
C ARG A 71 12.89 36.67 -27.55
N LEU A 72 13.82 35.81 -27.95
CA LEU A 72 14.86 36.04 -28.98
C LEU A 72 15.50 34.68 -29.38
N LEU A 73 15.39 34.31 -30.65
CA LEU A 73 16.27 33.38 -31.40
C LEU A 73 17.50 34.16 -31.91
N PRO A 74 18.57 33.58 -32.52
CA PRO A 74 18.85 32.19 -32.96
C PRO A 74 20.32 31.70 -32.69
N VAL A 75 20.70 30.61 -33.38
CA VAL A 75 22.05 30.03 -33.63
C VAL A 75 22.51 29.05 -32.54
N GLY A 76 22.73 27.76 -32.75
CA GLY A 76 23.08 26.98 -33.94
C GLY A 76 24.43 26.32 -33.69
N PHE A 77 24.48 25.06 -33.27
CA PHE A 77 25.66 24.20 -33.36
C PHE A 77 25.25 22.73 -33.32
N ALA A 78 25.62 22.01 -34.39
CA ALA A 78 25.50 20.57 -34.52
C ALA A 78 26.76 19.90 -33.94
N ALA A 79 26.58 18.82 -33.17
CA ALA A 79 27.64 17.85 -32.91
C ALA A 79 26.99 16.47 -32.71
N ALA A 80 27.19 15.61 -33.71
CA ALA A 80 26.84 14.20 -33.67
C ALA A 80 27.89 13.45 -32.84
N LEU A 81 27.44 12.64 -31.88
CA LEU A 81 28.28 11.63 -31.23
C LEU A 81 27.64 10.25 -31.45
N THR A 82 28.23 9.51 -32.37
CA THR A 82 28.02 8.08 -32.58
C THR A 82 28.88 7.30 -31.59
N LEU A 83 28.26 6.58 -30.66
CA LEU A 83 28.93 5.57 -29.84
C LEU A 83 28.35 4.19 -30.22
N GLY A 84 29.14 3.44 -30.99
CA GLY A 84 28.90 2.03 -31.24
C GLY A 84 29.33 1.21 -30.03
N LEU A 85 28.42 0.38 -29.53
CA LEU A 85 28.76 -0.68 -28.58
C LEU A 85 29.04 -1.96 -29.36
N ALA A 86 30.29 -2.40 -29.24
CA ALA A 86 30.78 -3.65 -29.79
C ALA A 86 30.31 -4.84 -28.93
N SER A 87 29.86 -5.87 -29.62
CA SER A 87 29.52 -7.20 -29.11
C SER A 87 30.76 -7.91 -28.56
N CYS A 88 30.70 -8.39 -27.31
CA CYS A 88 31.58 -9.43 -26.79
C CYS A 88 30.77 -10.70 -26.55
N SER A 89 30.92 -11.65 -27.47
CA SER A 89 30.47 -13.03 -27.31
C SER A 89 31.52 -13.81 -26.53
N SER A 90 31.13 -14.55 -25.49
CA SER A 90 31.94 -15.62 -24.92
C SER A 90 31.18 -16.94 -25.01
N SER A 91 31.72 -17.83 -25.84
CA SER A 91 31.27 -19.20 -26.08
C SER A 91 31.58 -20.08 -24.88
N GLY A 92 30.55 -20.65 -24.25
CA GLY A 92 30.66 -21.71 -23.26
C GLY A 92 30.08 -23.01 -23.82
N THR A 93 30.96 -23.88 -24.29
CA THR A 93 30.65 -25.22 -24.80
C THR A 93 30.32 -26.16 -23.64
N GLY A 94 29.13 -26.73 -23.60
CA GLY A 94 28.74 -27.79 -22.66
C GLY A 94 27.65 -28.64 -23.29
N GLY A 95 28.01 -29.89 -23.64
CA GLY A 95 27.24 -30.76 -24.52
C GLY A 95 25.87 -31.19 -24.00
N ALA A 96 24.95 -31.38 -24.93
CA ALA A 96 23.71 -32.08 -24.73
C ALA A 96 23.95 -33.59 -24.51
N VAL A 97 23.26 -34.17 -23.53
CA VAL A 97 22.77 -35.54 -23.63
C VAL A 97 21.32 -35.55 -23.16
N LEU A 98 20.43 -35.74 -24.14
CA LEU A 98 19.05 -36.17 -23.97
C LEU A 98 19.03 -37.62 -23.48
N SER A 99 18.15 -37.97 -22.56
CA SER A 99 17.55 -39.30 -22.53
C SER A 99 16.18 -39.29 -21.86
N ASN A 100 15.22 -39.74 -22.66
CA ASN A 100 13.80 -39.93 -22.38
C ASN A 100 13.56 -40.80 -21.15
N THR A 101 12.50 -40.50 -20.41
CA THR A 101 11.83 -41.48 -19.57
C THR A 101 10.40 -41.67 -20.09
N SER A 102 10.12 -42.88 -20.57
CA SER A 102 8.77 -43.39 -20.78
C SER A 102 8.84 -44.89 -20.56
N SER A 103 8.11 -45.39 -19.56
CA SER A 103 7.39 -46.67 -19.63
C SER A 103 6.57 -46.87 -18.36
N THR A 104 5.27 -46.89 -18.59
CA THR A 104 4.22 -47.48 -17.76
C THR A 104 4.37 -49.00 -17.75
N ALA A 105 4.25 -49.63 -16.59
CA ALA A 105 3.70 -50.99 -16.43
C ALA A 105 3.41 -51.22 -14.95
N GLY A 106 2.14 -51.53 -14.64
CA GLY A 106 1.77 -52.04 -13.33
C GLY A 106 1.96 -53.54 -13.26
N GLU A 107 2.17 -54.07 -12.06
CA GLU A 107 1.71 -55.40 -11.70
C GLU A 107 1.52 -55.47 -10.18
N SER A 108 0.42 -56.11 -9.81
CA SER A 108 -0.03 -56.42 -8.46
C SER A 108 0.77 -57.61 -7.94
N ASP A 109 1.19 -57.59 -6.67
CA ASP A 109 1.34 -58.82 -5.88
C ASP A 109 1.27 -58.54 -4.38
N THR A 110 0.67 -59.49 -3.69
CA THR A 110 0.21 -59.42 -2.30
C THR A 110 1.16 -60.18 -1.38
N GLU A 111 1.25 -59.69 -0.14
CA GLU A 111 1.45 -60.41 1.13
C GLU A 111 2.84 -60.51 1.82
N THR A 112 2.80 -59.99 3.07
CA THR A 112 3.40 -60.48 4.34
C THR A 112 4.82 -60.07 4.78
N GLY A 113 4.89 -59.29 5.88
CA GLY A 113 6.03 -59.31 6.82
C GLY A 113 6.26 -58.06 7.68
N THR A 114 5.63 -58.01 8.87
CA THR A 114 6.11 -57.51 10.19
C THR A 114 6.55 -56.02 10.37
N PRO A 115 6.21 -55.35 11.51
CA PRO A 115 6.10 -53.89 11.58
C PRO A 115 7.39 -53.17 12.01
N ASP A 116 7.64 -51.99 11.42
CA ASP A 116 8.68 -51.04 11.81
C ASP A 116 8.00 -49.71 12.25
N PRO A 117 8.33 -49.11 13.40
CA PRO A 117 7.66 -47.91 13.89
C PRO A 117 8.34 -46.68 13.28
N HIS A 118 7.77 -46.16 12.19
CA HIS A 118 8.11 -44.82 11.69
C HIS A 118 7.01 -43.82 12.11
N PRO A 119 7.38 -42.64 12.63
CA PRO A 119 6.43 -41.59 12.99
C PRO A 119 5.77 -41.09 11.71
N GLY A 120 4.46 -41.30 11.60
CA GLY A 120 3.66 -40.80 10.49
C GLY A 120 3.69 -39.27 10.42
N PRO A 121 3.50 -38.70 9.22
CA PRO A 121 3.44 -37.25 9.04
C PRO A 121 2.31 -36.67 9.89
N ALA A 122 2.59 -35.54 10.55
CA ALA A 122 1.64 -34.80 11.34
C ALA A 122 0.38 -34.54 10.52
N THR A 123 -0.73 -35.11 10.97
CA THR A 123 -2.06 -34.80 10.44
C THR A 123 -2.35 -33.35 10.82
N THR A 124 -2.17 -32.43 9.87
CA THR A 124 -2.74 -31.09 9.96
C THR A 124 -4.25 -31.26 10.05
N PHE A 125 -4.81 -30.99 11.22
CA PHE A 125 -6.26 -30.84 11.35
C PHE A 125 -6.62 -29.51 10.72
N GLU A 126 -7.06 -29.54 9.45
CA GLU A 126 -7.90 -28.48 8.93
C GLU A 126 -9.22 -28.53 9.71
N ILE A 127 -9.38 -27.60 10.65
CA ILE A 127 -10.67 -27.34 11.25
C ILE A 127 -11.51 -26.70 10.14
N SER A 128 -12.26 -27.52 9.41
CA SER A 128 -13.32 -27.05 8.53
C SER A 128 -14.47 -26.56 9.42
N GLU A 129 -14.35 -25.31 9.85
CA GLU A 129 -15.44 -24.61 10.52
C GLU A 129 -16.53 -24.35 9.46
N PRO A 130 -17.81 -24.68 9.73
CA PRO A 130 -18.89 -24.43 8.79
C PRO A 130 -18.98 -22.92 8.49
N PRO A 131 -19.30 -22.51 7.25
CA PRO A 131 -19.36 -21.10 6.90
C PRO A 131 -20.41 -20.39 7.76
N VAL A 132 -19.94 -19.57 8.70
CA VAL A 132 -20.80 -18.70 9.50
C VAL A 132 -21.36 -17.64 8.55
N THR A 133 -22.64 -17.78 8.22
CA THR A 133 -23.36 -16.80 7.41
C THR A 133 -23.88 -15.70 8.35
N CYS A 134 -23.15 -14.60 8.45
CA CYS A 134 -23.64 -13.39 9.09
C CYS A 134 -24.02 -12.34 8.03
N GLU A 135 -24.91 -11.41 8.40
CA GLU A 135 -25.48 -10.41 7.50
C GLU A 135 -24.43 -9.64 6.70
N ASN A 136 -23.27 -9.39 7.30
CA ASN A 136 -22.22 -8.55 6.74
C ASN A 136 -20.94 -9.32 6.35
N GLN A 137 -21.06 -10.58 5.91
CA GLN A 137 -19.91 -11.43 5.54
C GLN A 137 -18.96 -10.78 4.50
N THR A 138 -19.48 -9.91 3.63
CA THR A 138 -18.70 -9.20 2.60
C THR A 138 -18.26 -7.79 3.02
N MET A 139 -18.35 -7.44 4.31
CA MET A 139 -17.92 -6.13 4.79
C MET A 139 -16.43 -5.93 4.54
N ASP A 140 -16.07 -4.85 3.85
CA ASP A 140 -14.69 -4.44 3.67
C ASP A 140 -14.12 -3.85 4.97
N LEU A 141 -12.86 -4.14 5.29
CA LEU A 141 -12.17 -3.57 6.44
C LEU A 141 -12.21 -2.01 6.45
N MET A 142 -12.16 -1.35 5.29
CA MET A 142 -12.33 0.10 5.16
C MET A 142 -13.69 0.60 5.63
N SER A 143 -14.71 -0.26 5.67
CA SER A 143 -16.06 0.11 6.14
C SER A 143 -16.23 0.02 7.66
N THR A 144 -15.19 -0.42 8.39
CA THR A 144 -15.18 -0.47 9.86
C THR A 144 -14.85 0.89 10.47
N ALA A 145 -14.94 1.02 11.80
CA ALA A 145 -14.44 2.20 12.50
C ALA A 145 -12.93 2.44 12.29
N PHE A 146 -12.15 1.38 12.02
CA PHE A 146 -10.72 1.49 11.72
C PHE A 146 -10.45 2.12 10.35
N GLY A 147 -11.45 2.15 9.46
CA GLY A 147 -11.41 2.84 8.18
C GLY A 147 -11.02 4.32 8.25
N ALA A 148 -11.24 4.98 9.38
CA ALA A 148 -10.83 6.37 9.60
C ALA A 148 -9.32 6.61 9.49
N TRP A 149 -8.49 5.57 9.74
CA TRP A 149 -7.03 5.66 9.62
C TRP A 149 -6.47 4.90 8.42
N LEU A 150 -7.21 3.92 7.88
CA LEU A 150 -6.80 3.16 6.69
C LEU A 150 -6.63 4.03 5.44
N GLY A 151 -7.40 5.12 5.34
CA GLY A 151 -7.31 6.01 4.17
C GLY A 151 -5.95 6.70 4.07
N SER A 152 -5.47 7.27 5.17
CA SER A 152 -4.18 7.96 5.23
C SER A 152 -3.01 7.04 5.57
N GLN A 153 -3.28 5.82 6.05
CA GLN A 153 -2.26 4.88 6.50
C GLN A 153 -1.39 5.44 7.63
N ILE A 154 -1.99 6.31 8.46
CA ILE A 154 -1.32 7.00 9.57
C ILE A 154 -2.23 6.97 10.81
N VAL A 155 -1.70 6.49 11.94
CA VAL A 155 -2.37 6.52 13.25
C VAL A 155 -1.50 7.32 14.24
N PRO A 156 -2.05 8.25 15.03
CA PRO A 156 -1.31 8.83 16.15
C PRO A 156 -0.90 7.76 17.16
N THR A 157 0.19 7.97 17.90
CA THR A 157 0.56 7.09 19.02
C THR A 157 0.35 7.80 20.36
N ASP A 158 0.35 7.06 21.46
CA ASP A 158 0.29 7.60 22.82
C ASP A 158 1.46 8.52 23.19
N GLN A 159 2.55 8.49 22.42
CA GLN A 159 3.65 9.44 22.56
C GLN A 159 3.36 10.78 21.85
N PRO A 160 3.62 11.93 22.49
CA PRO A 160 3.44 13.25 21.88
C PRO A 160 4.18 13.39 20.54
N ASP A 161 3.56 14.05 19.57
CA ASP A 161 4.12 14.39 18.26
C ASP A 161 4.65 13.20 17.44
N THR A 162 4.19 11.98 17.74
CA THR A 162 4.55 10.78 16.99
C THR A 162 3.33 10.16 16.31
N SER A 163 3.58 9.55 15.16
CA SER A 163 2.58 8.83 14.39
C SER A 163 3.19 7.55 13.84
N TYR A 164 2.36 6.54 13.75
CA TYR A 164 2.66 5.26 13.16
C TYR A 164 2.18 5.27 11.70
N TYR A 165 3.12 5.11 10.77
CA TYR A 165 2.86 5.04 9.34
C TYR A 165 2.86 3.57 8.98
N PHE A 166 1.77 3.08 8.39
CA PHE A 166 1.57 1.65 8.33
C PHE A 166 1.10 1.15 6.98
N THR A 167 1.45 -0.09 6.70
CA THR A 167 0.81 -0.90 5.68
C THR A 167 0.10 -2.07 6.34
N VAL A 168 -0.87 -2.66 5.65
CA VAL A 168 -1.54 -3.87 6.15
C VAL A 168 -0.68 -5.07 5.77
N LYS A 169 -0.02 -5.68 6.77
CA LYS A 169 0.85 -6.86 6.62
C LYS A 169 0.01 -8.12 6.40
N ASP A 170 -1.03 -8.30 7.22
CA ASP A 170 -1.96 -9.42 7.14
C ASP A 170 -3.39 -8.99 7.53
N ASN A 171 -4.38 -9.34 6.72
CA ASN A 171 -5.78 -8.98 6.92
C ASN A 171 -6.62 -10.23 7.23
N GLN A 172 -6.81 -10.51 8.52
CA GLN A 172 -7.65 -11.60 9.02
C GLN A 172 -8.96 -11.07 9.63
N PHE A 173 -9.34 -9.82 9.30
CA PHE A 173 -10.61 -9.25 9.73
C PHE A 173 -11.76 -10.13 9.26
N ASN A 174 -12.68 -10.46 10.15
CA ASN A 174 -13.86 -11.24 9.82
C ASN A 174 -15.05 -10.67 10.59
N PRO A 175 -16.02 -10.02 9.92
CA PRO A 175 -17.18 -9.42 10.56
C PRO A 175 -18.11 -10.45 11.23
N CYS A 176 -17.96 -11.74 10.89
CA CYS A 176 -18.74 -12.83 11.48
C CYS A 176 -18.03 -13.54 12.64
N ALA A 177 -16.76 -13.22 12.92
CA ALA A 177 -15.99 -13.86 13.99
C ALA A 177 -16.08 -13.07 15.30
N GLU A 178 -16.12 -13.76 16.43
CA GLU A 178 -16.14 -13.12 17.75
C GLU A 178 -14.80 -12.46 18.09
N LEU A 179 -13.70 -12.97 17.55
CA LEU A 179 -12.41 -12.30 17.56
C LEU A 179 -11.74 -12.44 16.19
N SER A 180 -11.37 -11.32 15.59
CA SER A 180 -10.57 -11.25 14.36
C SER A 180 -9.53 -10.14 14.47
N TRP A 181 -8.56 -10.12 13.56
CA TRP A 181 -7.42 -9.20 13.67
C TRP A 181 -6.92 -8.70 12.32
N VAL A 182 -6.16 -7.61 12.37
CA VAL A 182 -5.36 -7.10 11.26
C VAL A 182 -3.97 -6.81 11.81
N THR A 183 -2.94 -7.35 11.17
CA THR A 183 -1.54 -7.03 11.48
C THR A 183 -1.09 -5.89 10.58
N LEU A 184 -0.56 -4.85 11.21
CA LEU A 184 0.00 -3.68 10.56
C LEU A 184 1.51 -3.69 10.74
N GLU A 185 2.22 -3.16 9.75
CA GLU A 185 3.68 -3.03 9.75
C GLU A 185 4.07 -1.64 9.26
N GLY A 186 5.05 -1.03 9.92
CA GLY A 186 5.67 0.20 9.45
C GLY A 186 6.46 0.93 10.53
N PRO A 187 6.99 2.12 10.22
CA PRO A 187 7.79 2.90 11.16
C PRO A 187 6.94 3.84 12.03
N THR A 188 7.42 4.11 13.24
CA THR A 188 6.95 5.23 14.06
C THR A 188 7.84 6.45 13.80
N GLY A 189 7.25 7.59 13.48
CA GLY A 189 7.97 8.80 13.12
C GLY A 189 7.28 10.08 13.60
N ASN A 190 7.97 11.22 13.44
CA ASN A 190 7.49 12.55 13.78
C ASN A 190 7.32 13.37 12.49
N LEU A 191 6.11 13.89 12.22
CA LEU A 191 5.81 14.57 10.96
C LEU A 191 6.69 15.79 10.65
N ALA A 192 7.25 16.44 11.68
CA ALA A 192 8.11 17.62 11.52
C ALA A 192 9.60 17.27 11.28
N HIS A 193 10.05 16.05 11.60
CA HIS A 193 11.47 15.69 11.59
C HIS A 193 11.79 14.42 10.79
N ASP A 194 10.91 13.42 10.85
CA ASP A 194 11.03 12.14 10.14
C ASP A 194 9.62 11.60 9.84
N PRO A 195 9.08 11.87 8.63
CA PRO A 195 7.70 11.52 8.28
C PRO A 195 7.51 10.02 7.98
N GLY A 196 8.11 9.14 8.79
CA GLY A 196 8.02 7.70 8.63
C GLY A 196 9.00 7.12 7.60
N ASN A 197 10.20 7.70 7.47
CA ASN A 197 11.30 7.13 6.68
C ASN A 197 12.34 6.40 7.55
N GLY A 198 12.00 6.13 8.81
CA GLY A 198 12.83 5.34 9.70
C GLY A 198 12.99 3.90 9.21
N ASN A 199 14.14 3.30 9.46
CA ASN A 199 14.40 1.89 9.16
C ASN A 199 13.87 0.94 10.25
N ASP A 200 13.43 1.50 11.38
CA ASP A 200 12.94 0.74 12.53
C ASP A 200 11.45 0.46 12.35
N PHE A 201 11.17 -0.64 11.66
CA PHE A 201 9.82 -1.14 11.45
C PHE A 201 9.36 -1.88 12.69
N VAL A 202 8.12 -1.62 13.08
CA VAL A 202 7.44 -2.31 14.17
C VAL A 202 6.08 -2.78 13.68
N ASP A 203 5.61 -3.86 14.29
CA ASP A 203 4.32 -4.45 14.02
C ASP A 203 3.32 -4.11 15.11
N THR A 204 2.04 -4.07 14.76
CA THR A 204 0.96 -4.00 15.75
C THR A 204 -0.25 -4.76 15.26
N VAL A 205 -1.06 -5.26 16.20
CA VAL A 205 -2.24 -6.06 15.88
C VAL A 205 -3.49 -5.33 16.37
N VAL A 206 -4.38 -5.03 15.43
CA VAL A 206 -5.67 -4.39 15.70
C VAL A 206 -6.74 -5.47 15.75
N PHE A 207 -7.48 -5.54 16.85
CA PHE A 207 -8.49 -6.57 17.09
C PHE A 207 -9.91 -6.07 16.84
N PHE A 208 -10.78 -7.00 16.45
CA PHE A 208 -12.19 -6.77 16.17
C PHE A 208 -13.06 -7.84 16.82
N ASN A 209 -14.22 -7.45 17.34
CA ASN A 209 -15.32 -8.35 17.72
C ASN A 209 -16.47 -8.14 16.73
N GLY A 210 -16.66 -9.11 15.84
CA GLY A 210 -17.50 -8.95 14.65
C GLY A 210 -17.05 -7.74 13.84
N GLU A 211 -17.94 -6.79 13.61
CA GLU A 211 -17.68 -5.53 12.89
C GLU A 211 -17.01 -4.45 13.76
N ASN A 212 -16.97 -4.65 15.07
CA ASN A 212 -16.60 -3.62 16.03
C ASN A 212 -15.10 -3.64 16.30
N LEU A 213 -14.45 -2.50 16.10
CA LEU A 213 -13.07 -2.26 16.50
C LEU A 213 -12.94 -2.32 18.02
N ILE A 214 -12.01 -3.15 18.52
CA ILE A 214 -11.63 -3.18 19.93
C ILE A 214 -10.53 -2.13 20.13
N ARG A 215 -10.82 -1.10 20.93
CA ARG A 215 -9.88 0.00 21.23
C ARG A 215 -9.16 -0.14 22.57
N ASP A 216 -9.70 -0.96 23.48
CA ASP A 216 -9.17 -1.13 24.82
C ASP A 216 -8.84 -2.61 25.09
N PRO A 217 -7.60 -2.95 25.48
CA PRO A 217 -6.45 -2.05 25.55
C PRO A 217 -6.05 -1.52 24.16
N ALA A 218 -5.40 -0.36 24.13
CA ALA A 218 -4.94 0.25 22.89
C ALA A 218 -3.88 -0.64 22.22
N PRO A 219 -3.92 -0.85 20.88
CA PRO A 219 -2.99 -1.74 20.20
C PRO A 219 -1.52 -1.40 20.50
N LEU A 220 -0.79 -2.40 20.98
CA LEU A 220 0.61 -2.31 21.37
C LEU A 220 1.51 -2.55 20.16
N GLN A 221 2.64 -1.84 20.08
CA GLN A 221 3.68 -2.08 19.08
C GLN A 221 4.68 -3.14 19.56
N PHE A 222 5.07 -4.03 18.66
CA PHE A 222 6.05 -5.10 18.84
C PHE A 222 7.16 -4.94 17.80
N GLU A 223 8.38 -5.39 18.10
CA GLU A 223 9.50 -5.33 17.14
C GLU A 223 9.20 -6.13 15.86
N ASP A 224 8.72 -7.36 15.99
CA ASP A 224 8.29 -8.20 14.86
C ASP A 224 7.21 -9.19 15.32
N VAL A 225 6.02 -9.14 14.72
CA VAL A 225 4.96 -10.14 14.90
C VAL A 225 5.17 -11.22 13.85
N THR A 226 5.59 -12.39 14.33
CA THR A 226 5.96 -13.53 13.48
C THR A 226 4.76 -14.37 13.10
N SER A 227 3.77 -14.52 14.00
CA SER A 227 2.51 -15.18 13.69
C SER A 227 1.37 -14.72 14.60
N VAL A 228 0.15 -14.81 14.09
CA VAL A 228 -1.08 -14.73 14.88
C VAL A 228 -1.95 -15.92 14.49
N GLU A 229 -2.19 -16.82 15.43
CA GLU A 229 -2.87 -18.09 15.19
C GLU A 229 -4.17 -18.15 15.99
N ARG A 230 -5.26 -18.53 15.32
CA ARG A 230 -6.54 -18.75 15.97
C ARG A 230 -6.49 -20.02 16.81
N VAL A 231 -6.84 -19.91 18.09
CA VAL A 231 -7.02 -21.06 18.98
C VAL A 231 -8.47 -21.52 18.91
N ASP A 232 -9.42 -20.59 19.05
CA ASP A 232 -10.86 -20.81 18.91
C ASP A 232 -11.59 -19.53 18.48
N ALA A 233 -12.93 -19.48 18.62
CA ALA A 233 -13.73 -18.33 18.22
C ALA A 233 -13.39 -17.04 19.01
N HIS A 234 -12.96 -17.17 20.27
CA HIS A 234 -12.69 -16.07 21.19
C HIS A 234 -11.22 -15.88 21.52
N GLN A 235 -10.34 -16.82 21.12
CA GLN A 235 -8.94 -16.83 21.49
C GLN A 235 -7.99 -16.90 20.29
N LEU A 236 -6.88 -16.19 20.41
CA LEU A 236 -5.76 -16.23 19.47
C LEU A 236 -4.44 -16.18 20.23
N THR A 237 -3.40 -16.76 19.63
CA THR A 237 -2.02 -16.68 20.12
C THR A 237 -1.24 -15.80 19.17
N LEU A 238 -0.70 -14.71 19.71
CA LEU A 238 0.24 -13.83 19.01
C LEU A 238 1.65 -14.25 19.40
N THR A 239 2.48 -14.53 18.40
CA THR A 239 3.91 -14.76 18.56
C THR A 239 4.67 -13.56 18.03
N TYR A 240 5.58 -13.05 18.84
CA TYR A 240 6.42 -11.91 18.51
C TYR A 240 7.88 -12.19 18.84
N ARG A 241 8.78 -11.48 18.16
CA ARG A 241 10.21 -11.56 18.36
C ARG A 241 10.70 -10.30 19.06
N GLY A 242 11.47 -10.50 20.13
CA GLY A 242 12.38 -9.50 20.70
C GLY A 242 13.79 -10.10 20.68
N GLU A 243 14.47 -10.15 21.84
CA GLU A 243 15.70 -10.96 21.96
C GLU A 243 15.46 -12.45 21.67
N TRP A 244 14.26 -12.94 22.01
CA TRP A 244 13.79 -14.31 21.76
C TRP A 244 12.36 -14.28 21.22
N GLU A 245 11.86 -15.43 20.74
CA GLU A 245 10.45 -15.57 20.41
C GLU A 245 9.62 -15.75 21.69
N HIS A 246 8.56 -14.97 21.77
CA HIS A 246 7.60 -14.95 22.87
C HIS A 246 6.19 -15.11 22.30
N SER A 247 5.29 -15.67 23.10
CA SER A 247 3.88 -15.81 22.73
C SER A 247 2.99 -15.28 23.84
N VAL A 248 1.90 -14.62 23.43
CA VAL A 248 0.83 -14.15 24.30
C VAL A 248 -0.50 -14.65 23.75
N THR A 249 -1.34 -15.21 24.63
CA THR A 249 -2.69 -15.61 24.24
C THR A 249 -3.66 -14.51 24.59
N TYR A 250 -4.29 -13.94 23.56
CA TYR A 250 -5.38 -12.98 23.73
C TYR A 250 -6.72 -13.71 23.73
N SER A 251 -7.63 -13.24 24.59
CA SER A 251 -9.00 -13.74 24.68
C SER A 251 -10.00 -12.60 24.78
N PHE A 252 -11.12 -12.70 24.07
CA PHE A 252 -12.21 -11.73 24.18
C PHE A 252 -13.33 -12.29 25.07
N ALA A 253 -13.44 -11.75 26.28
CA ALA A 253 -14.42 -12.18 27.29
C ALA A 253 -14.96 -10.98 28.08
N ASP A 254 -16.22 -11.06 28.49
CA ASP A 254 -16.90 -9.98 29.23
C ASP A 254 -16.86 -8.61 28.53
N GLY A 255 -16.86 -8.62 27.20
CA GLY A 255 -16.80 -7.41 26.36
C GLY A 255 -15.44 -6.72 26.37
N ARG A 256 -14.38 -7.40 26.79
CA ARG A 256 -13.01 -6.87 26.87
C ARG A 256 -12.01 -7.86 26.31
N LEU A 257 -10.92 -7.34 25.77
CA LEU A 257 -9.76 -8.13 25.39
C LEU A 257 -8.84 -8.30 26.60
N HIS A 258 -8.44 -9.55 26.86
CA HIS A 258 -7.48 -9.95 27.90
C HIS A 258 -6.28 -10.60 27.23
N GLY A 259 -5.13 -10.63 27.89
CA GLY A 259 -3.90 -11.25 27.39
C GLY A 259 -2.65 -10.46 27.72
N GLU A 260 -2.75 -9.12 27.75
CA GLU A 260 -1.61 -8.24 28.02
C GLU A 260 -0.98 -8.46 29.39
N GLU A 261 -1.72 -8.97 30.37
CA GLU A 261 -1.19 -9.31 31.69
C GLU A 261 -0.10 -10.40 31.68
N GLN A 262 0.04 -11.12 30.55
CA GLN A 262 1.07 -12.13 30.32
C GLN A 262 2.37 -11.51 29.81
N LEU A 263 2.33 -10.27 29.30
CA LEU A 263 3.48 -9.61 28.72
C LEU A 263 4.51 -9.23 29.81
N PRO A 264 5.82 -9.38 29.54
CA PRO A 264 6.85 -8.79 30.37
C PRO A 264 6.69 -7.27 30.49
N ALA A 265 7.13 -6.69 31.60
CA ALA A 265 7.00 -5.26 31.86
C ALA A 265 7.68 -4.40 30.78
N GLU A 266 8.80 -4.88 30.26
CA GLU A 266 9.57 -4.22 29.22
C GLU A 266 8.79 -4.09 27.91
N VAL A 267 7.90 -5.05 27.61
CA VAL A 267 7.07 -5.06 26.40
C VAL A 267 5.77 -4.31 26.65
N SER A 268 5.19 -4.41 27.85
CA SER A 268 3.93 -3.72 28.17
C SER A 268 4.02 -2.19 28.12
N ASP A 269 5.24 -1.66 28.24
CA ASP A 269 5.58 -0.24 28.19
C ASP A 269 5.89 0.27 26.76
N ASN A 270 5.80 -0.59 25.74
CA ASN A 270 5.96 -0.18 24.34
C ASN A 270 4.89 0.85 23.92
N HIS A 271 5.18 1.60 22.86
CA HIS A 271 4.26 2.58 22.29
C HIS A 271 2.94 1.93 21.86
N ARG A 272 1.86 2.71 21.95
CA ARG A 272 0.51 2.26 21.61
C ARG A 272 -0.13 3.16 20.58
N LEU A 273 -1.01 2.59 19.77
CA LEU A 273 -1.84 3.38 18.86
C LEU A 273 -2.90 4.16 19.62
N ASP A 274 -3.04 5.44 19.31
CA ASP A 274 -4.14 6.27 19.82
C ASP A 274 -5.29 6.30 18.81
N LEU A 275 -6.28 5.44 19.07
CA LEU A 275 -7.50 5.31 18.27
C LEU A 275 -8.63 6.27 18.72
N TYR A 276 -8.31 7.28 19.54
CA TYR A 276 -9.22 8.34 19.96
C TYR A 276 -8.88 9.70 19.35
N ARG A 277 -7.70 9.84 18.71
CA ARG A 277 -7.33 10.97 17.85
C ARG A 277 -7.49 10.65 16.37
N ALA A 278 -7.89 11.66 15.60
CA ALA A 278 -7.94 11.57 14.15
C ALA A 278 -6.53 11.43 13.58
N GLY A 279 -6.39 10.60 12.54
CA GLY A 279 -5.23 10.67 11.66
C GLY A 279 -5.29 11.90 10.75
N PRO A 280 -4.21 12.20 10.01
CA PRO A 280 -4.26 13.20 8.96
C PRO A 280 -5.31 12.83 7.90
N PRO A 281 -5.91 13.81 7.22
CA PRO A 281 -6.89 13.55 6.19
C PRO A 281 -6.28 12.72 5.05
N ALA A 282 -6.99 11.67 4.63
CA ALA A 282 -6.62 10.88 3.47
C ALA A 282 -6.72 11.70 2.18
N ALA A 283 -5.77 11.51 1.27
CA ALA A 283 -5.87 12.04 -0.09
C ALA A 283 -6.68 11.07 -0.97
N GLY A 284 -7.71 11.57 -1.64
CA GLY A 284 -8.52 10.78 -2.58
C GLY A 284 -9.60 9.92 -1.92
N ALA A 285 -10.19 9.04 -2.73
CA ALA A 285 -11.26 8.15 -2.29
C ALA A 285 -10.75 6.97 -1.44
N PRO A 286 -11.57 6.38 -0.55
CA PRO A 286 -11.18 5.22 0.24
C PRO A 286 -10.83 4.00 -0.64
N ARG A 287 -9.78 3.28 -0.23
CA ARG A 287 -9.31 2.03 -0.86
C ARG A 287 -9.96 0.81 -0.23
N PRO A 288 -10.40 -0.20 -1.02
CA PRO A 288 -10.88 -1.45 -0.45
C PRO A 288 -9.71 -2.30 0.06
N PHE A 289 -9.94 -3.00 1.16
CA PHE A 289 -8.97 -3.93 1.76
C PHE A 289 -9.48 -5.37 1.81
N GLY A 290 -10.77 -5.60 1.54
CA GLY A 290 -11.44 -6.88 1.77
C GLY A 290 -11.47 -7.27 3.25
N ASN A 291 -11.66 -8.56 3.47
CA ASN A 291 -11.63 -9.24 4.76
C ASN A 291 -11.13 -10.69 4.55
N ALA A 292 -11.05 -11.49 5.60
CA ALA A 292 -10.56 -12.87 5.55
C ALA A 292 -11.34 -13.78 4.58
N ASN A 293 -12.62 -13.50 4.36
CA ASN A 293 -13.55 -14.31 3.57
C ASN A 293 -14.01 -13.65 2.27
N TYR A 294 -13.67 -12.38 2.05
CA TYR A 294 -14.15 -11.59 0.93
C TYR A 294 -13.07 -10.64 0.43
N ARG A 295 -12.84 -10.65 -0.87
CA ARG A 295 -12.03 -9.66 -1.56
C ARG A 295 -12.86 -9.08 -2.70
N PRO A 296 -12.84 -7.76 -2.93
CA PRO A 296 -13.49 -7.16 -4.10
C PRO A 296 -12.73 -7.40 -5.42
N TRP A 297 -11.65 -8.19 -5.36
CA TRP A 297 -10.87 -8.67 -6.49
C TRP A 297 -10.74 -10.20 -6.41
N ASP A 298 -10.61 -10.84 -7.57
CA ASP A 298 -10.49 -12.29 -7.70
C ASP A 298 -9.04 -12.76 -7.50
N HIS A 299 -8.08 -11.92 -7.90
CA HIS A 299 -6.66 -12.26 -7.88
C HIS A 299 -5.79 -11.11 -7.39
N GLU A 300 -4.66 -11.44 -6.79
CA GLU A 300 -3.67 -10.48 -6.31
C GLU A 300 -2.29 -10.82 -6.85
N LYS A 301 -1.55 -9.80 -7.29
CA LYS A 301 -0.19 -9.92 -7.83
C LYS A 301 0.72 -8.86 -7.24
N SER A 302 2.02 -9.15 -7.22
CA SER A 302 3.04 -8.24 -6.72
C SER A 302 3.35 -7.13 -7.73
N VAL A 303 3.63 -5.92 -7.25
CA VAL A 303 4.35 -4.89 -8.03
C VAL A 303 5.79 -5.36 -8.35
N GLY A 304 6.52 -4.64 -9.19
CA GLY A 304 7.91 -4.98 -9.52
C GLY A 304 8.06 -5.99 -10.66
N ARG A 305 6.98 -6.27 -11.41
CA ARG A 305 6.95 -7.24 -12.51
C ARG A 305 6.17 -6.71 -13.71
N GLN A 306 6.35 -7.35 -14.86
CA GLN A 306 5.50 -7.12 -16.02
C GLN A 306 4.50 -8.27 -16.14
N TYR A 307 3.28 -7.96 -16.58
CA TYR A 307 2.19 -8.92 -16.71
C TYR A 307 1.57 -8.83 -18.09
N SER A 308 1.33 -9.97 -18.71
CA SER A 308 0.57 -10.04 -19.97
C SER A 308 -0.89 -10.32 -19.70
N LEU A 309 -1.79 -9.78 -20.51
CA LEU A 309 -3.22 -10.05 -20.43
C LEU A 309 -3.86 -10.00 -21.82
N MET A 310 -5.01 -10.66 -21.93
CA MET A 310 -5.83 -10.56 -23.14
C MET A 310 -6.75 -9.35 -23.04
N MET A 311 -6.71 -8.50 -24.05
CA MET A 311 -7.63 -7.40 -24.29
C MET A 311 -8.48 -7.78 -25.50
N GLY A 312 -9.54 -8.52 -25.23
CA GLY A 312 -10.28 -9.24 -26.27
C GLY A 312 -9.38 -10.24 -27.00
N GLY A 313 -9.25 -10.09 -28.32
CA GLY A 313 -8.37 -10.93 -29.14
C GLY A 313 -6.88 -10.52 -29.12
N GLU A 314 -6.52 -9.39 -28.51
CA GLU A 314 -5.17 -8.84 -28.55
C GLU A 314 -4.40 -9.15 -27.27
N LEU A 315 -3.15 -9.58 -27.41
CA LEU A 315 -2.24 -9.75 -26.27
C LEU A 315 -1.55 -8.42 -25.99
N ILE A 316 -1.70 -7.91 -24.77
CA ILE A 316 -0.97 -6.73 -24.29
C ILE A 316 -0.15 -7.07 -23.05
N THR A 317 0.90 -6.30 -22.81
CA THR A 317 1.73 -6.39 -21.59
C THR A 317 1.69 -5.06 -20.87
N CYS A 318 1.48 -5.09 -19.56
CA CYS A 318 1.55 -3.93 -18.69
C CYS A 318 2.78 -4.02 -17.77
N ASP A 319 3.52 -2.94 -17.70
CA ASP A 319 4.74 -2.79 -16.91
C ASP A 319 4.40 -2.25 -15.51
N PHE A 320 4.52 -3.12 -14.51
CA PHE A 320 4.53 -2.77 -13.09
C PHE A 320 5.92 -2.90 -12.46
N ALA A 321 6.96 -3.21 -13.25
CA ALA A 321 8.33 -3.29 -12.78
C ALA A 321 8.89 -1.91 -12.46
N ASN A 322 8.51 -0.92 -13.27
CA ASN A 322 8.88 0.49 -13.07
C ASN A 322 7.76 1.32 -12.43
N PHE A 323 6.72 0.68 -11.88
CA PHE A 323 5.60 1.39 -11.28
C PHE A 323 6.03 2.05 -9.96
N ASN A 324 5.98 3.38 -9.95
CA ASN A 324 6.33 4.23 -8.82
C ASN A 324 5.10 4.85 -8.13
N GLY A 325 3.92 4.24 -8.30
CA GLY A 325 2.65 4.80 -7.82
C GLY A 325 2.02 5.85 -8.74
N VAL A 326 2.67 6.20 -9.86
CA VAL A 326 2.22 7.31 -10.72
C VAL A 326 1.76 6.84 -12.08
N GLN A 327 2.55 6.04 -12.79
CA GLN A 327 2.29 5.72 -14.19
C GLN A 327 2.38 4.23 -14.46
N VAL A 328 1.34 3.69 -15.10
CA VAL A 328 1.34 2.34 -15.68
C VAL A 328 1.51 2.45 -17.19
N VAL A 329 2.39 1.62 -17.76
CA VAL A 329 2.61 1.56 -19.20
C VAL A 329 2.13 0.21 -19.71
N CYS A 330 1.22 0.20 -20.68
CA CYS A 330 0.83 -1.01 -21.39
C CYS A 330 1.25 -0.94 -22.85
N TYR A 331 1.62 -2.07 -23.44
CA TYR A 331 2.07 -2.14 -24.81
C TYR A 331 1.67 -3.44 -25.51
N SER A 332 1.60 -3.39 -26.84
CA SER A 332 1.48 -4.56 -27.71
C SER A 332 2.73 -4.71 -28.58
N GLU A 333 3.33 -5.89 -28.55
CA GLU A 333 4.50 -6.20 -29.39
C GLU A 333 4.10 -6.58 -30.83
N THR A 334 2.82 -6.93 -31.05
CA THR A 334 2.36 -7.58 -32.29
C THR A 334 1.29 -6.80 -33.05
N SER A 335 0.69 -5.77 -32.44
CA SER A 335 -0.43 -5.02 -33.02
C SER A 335 -0.38 -3.54 -32.62
N LEU A 336 -1.18 -2.71 -33.29
CA LEU A 336 -1.38 -1.29 -32.99
C LEU A 336 -2.84 -1.08 -32.55
N PRO A 337 -3.23 -1.52 -31.34
CA PRO A 337 -4.63 -1.58 -30.96
C PRO A 337 -5.24 -0.22 -30.61
N TRP A 338 -4.45 0.80 -30.25
CA TRP A 338 -4.97 2.05 -29.71
C TRP A 338 -4.87 3.21 -30.70
N PRO A 339 -5.74 4.23 -30.64
CA PRO A 339 -5.53 5.47 -31.37
C PRO A 339 -4.31 6.23 -30.83
N LEU A 340 -3.57 6.94 -31.69
CA LEU A 340 -2.44 7.79 -31.30
C LEU A 340 -2.91 9.07 -30.57
N MET A 341 -2.29 9.40 -29.43
CA MET A 341 -2.67 10.49 -28.51
C MET A 341 -1.43 11.18 -27.91
N PRO A 342 -1.40 12.52 -27.78
CA PRO A 342 -2.49 13.46 -28.02
C PRO A 342 -2.68 13.75 -29.51
N LYS A 343 -3.93 13.95 -29.93
CA LYS A 343 -4.24 14.35 -31.31
C LYS A 343 -3.53 15.68 -31.61
N ASP A 344 -2.59 15.70 -32.55
CA ASP A 344 -2.30 16.94 -33.28
C ASP A 344 -3.65 17.41 -33.90
N PRO A 345 -4.09 18.66 -33.69
CA PRO A 345 -5.29 19.18 -34.35
C PRO A 345 -5.29 19.01 -35.88
N GLN A 346 -4.11 18.78 -36.48
CA GLN A 346 -3.92 18.51 -37.91
C GLN A 346 -3.71 17.04 -38.26
N SER A 347 -3.68 16.11 -37.30
CA SER A 347 -3.52 14.68 -37.62
C SER A 347 -4.76 14.14 -38.33
N LYS A 348 -4.51 13.35 -39.38
CA LYS A 348 -5.56 12.65 -40.11
C LYS A 348 -6.22 11.61 -39.18
N PRO A 349 -7.49 11.24 -39.41
CA PRO A 349 -8.06 10.11 -38.69
C PRO A 349 -7.22 8.85 -38.97
N GLN A 350 -6.90 8.07 -37.92
CA GLN A 350 -6.34 6.70 -37.95
C GLN A 350 -4.80 6.52 -37.91
N GLU A 351 -4.06 7.36 -37.18
CA GLU A 351 -2.76 6.90 -36.68
C GLU A 351 -3.01 6.05 -35.43
N MET A 352 -2.52 4.81 -35.46
CA MET A 352 -2.66 3.82 -34.38
C MET A 352 -1.33 3.67 -33.64
N ALA A 353 -1.41 3.25 -32.39
CA ALA A 353 -0.35 3.18 -31.40
C ALA A 353 -0.33 1.79 -30.76
N ASN A 354 0.83 1.41 -30.23
CA ASN A 354 1.06 0.15 -29.52
C ASN A 354 1.64 0.34 -28.12
N ILE A 355 1.73 1.58 -27.64
CA ILE A 355 2.09 1.90 -26.26
C ILE A 355 1.04 2.86 -25.71
N ALA A 356 0.57 2.61 -24.48
CA ALA A 356 -0.33 3.46 -23.72
C ALA A 356 0.30 3.78 -22.37
N PHE A 357 0.40 5.07 -22.05
CA PHE A 357 0.90 5.61 -20.79
C PHE A 357 -0.26 6.18 -19.99
N MET A 358 -0.56 5.60 -18.84
CA MET A 358 -1.68 5.96 -17.97
C MET A 358 -1.14 6.59 -16.68
N ASN A 359 -1.48 7.85 -16.41
CA ASN A 359 -0.99 8.59 -15.23
C ASN A 359 -2.09 8.71 -14.16
N PHE A 360 -1.91 8.10 -12.99
CA PHE A 360 -2.89 8.05 -11.90
C PHE A 360 -2.80 9.24 -10.91
N GLN A 361 -2.07 10.31 -11.22
CA GLN A 361 -2.07 11.53 -10.41
C GLN A 361 -3.29 12.43 -10.68
N ALA A 362 -3.46 13.46 -9.84
CA ALA A 362 -4.64 14.33 -9.70
C ALA A 362 -5.22 14.96 -10.99
N ASP A 363 -4.52 14.91 -12.12
CA ASP A 363 -4.98 15.43 -13.42
C ASP A 363 -5.19 14.35 -14.49
N GLY A 364 -5.02 13.05 -14.16
CA GLY A 364 -5.35 11.89 -14.98
C GLY A 364 -5.10 12.04 -16.49
N ASN A 365 -3.94 11.64 -16.98
CA ASN A 365 -3.62 11.74 -18.41
C ASN A 365 -3.34 10.38 -19.05
N LEU A 366 -3.89 10.19 -20.26
CA LEU A 366 -3.60 9.09 -21.16
C LEU A 366 -2.91 9.63 -22.42
N THR A 367 -1.70 9.14 -22.68
CA THR A 367 -1.00 9.35 -23.96
C THR A 367 -0.68 8.01 -24.59
N THR A 368 -0.61 7.95 -25.91
CA THR A 368 -0.27 6.73 -26.64
C THR A 368 0.80 7.02 -27.68
N ASP A 369 1.67 6.06 -27.94
CA ASP A 369 2.82 6.23 -28.85
C ASP A 369 3.10 4.96 -29.66
N VAL A 370 3.92 5.11 -30.70
CA VAL A 370 4.40 4.02 -31.56
C VAL A 370 5.81 3.63 -31.14
N GLY A 371 5.94 2.43 -30.58
CA GLY A 371 7.22 1.82 -30.24
C GLY A 371 7.63 0.71 -31.21
N ALA A 372 8.94 0.59 -31.43
CA ALA A 372 9.53 -0.55 -32.14
C ALA A 372 10.12 -1.55 -31.14
N PHE A 373 9.59 -2.78 -31.14
CA PHE A 373 10.07 -3.86 -30.29
C PHE A 373 11.02 -4.76 -31.09
N SER A 374 12.30 -4.74 -30.74
CA SER A 374 13.36 -5.39 -31.53
C SER A 374 13.34 -6.92 -31.47
N LYS A 375 12.63 -7.52 -30.50
CA LYS A 375 12.43 -8.97 -30.34
C LYS A 375 11.06 -9.30 -29.72
N PRO A 376 9.96 -9.28 -30.48
CA PRO A 376 8.64 -9.62 -29.97
C PRO A 376 8.62 -11.10 -29.55
N SER A 377 8.55 -11.39 -28.24
CA SER A 377 8.52 -12.76 -27.67
C SER A 377 8.68 -12.81 -26.15
N ALA A 378 8.71 -11.68 -25.45
CA ALA A 378 8.87 -11.71 -24.00
C ALA A 378 7.65 -12.39 -23.36
N LYS A 379 7.90 -13.52 -22.67
CA LYS A 379 6.85 -14.28 -21.99
C LYS A 379 6.75 -13.80 -20.56
N PHE A 380 5.78 -12.94 -20.31
CA PHE A 380 5.41 -12.55 -18.95
C PHE A 380 4.31 -13.45 -18.40
N GLU A 381 4.12 -13.40 -17.09
CA GLU A 381 3.02 -14.10 -16.45
C GLU A 381 1.68 -13.56 -17.00
N MET A 382 0.80 -14.48 -17.40
CA MET A 382 -0.53 -14.13 -17.90
C MET A 382 -1.48 -13.87 -16.75
N LEU A 383 -2.13 -12.71 -16.75
CA LEU A 383 -3.26 -12.44 -15.88
C LEU A 383 -4.47 -13.27 -16.32
N PRO A 384 -5.28 -13.75 -15.37
CA PRO A 384 -6.51 -14.47 -15.67
C PRO A 384 -7.51 -13.60 -16.44
N ALA A 385 -8.15 -14.21 -17.44
CA ALA A 385 -9.27 -13.60 -18.15
C ALA A 385 -10.54 -13.65 -17.29
N ASP A 386 -11.53 -12.81 -17.62
CA ASP A 386 -12.82 -12.75 -16.93
C ASP A 386 -12.70 -12.55 -15.42
N SER A 387 -11.79 -11.66 -14.99
CA SER A 387 -11.50 -11.45 -13.58
C SER A 387 -11.09 -10.00 -13.27
N VAL A 388 -11.08 -9.67 -11.98
CA VAL A 388 -10.45 -8.46 -11.43
C VAL A 388 -9.17 -8.86 -10.71
N THR A 389 -8.03 -8.34 -11.18
CA THR A 389 -6.73 -8.53 -10.54
C THR A 389 -6.27 -7.24 -9.87
N ARG A 390 -5.89 -7.31 -8.59
CA ARG A 390 -5.22 -6.23 -7.87
C ARG A 390 -3.70 -6.35 -7.98
N ILE A 391 -3.02 -5.24 -8.31
CA ILE A 391 -1.56 -5.10 -8.35
C ILE A 391 -1.18 -3.80 -7.64
N GLY A 392 -0.76 -3.88 -6.37
CA GLY A 392 -0.59 -2.70 -5.53
C GLY A 392 -1.91 -1.94 -5.35
N ASP A 393 -1.93 -0.66 -5.74
CA ASP A 393 -3.13 0.19 -5.72
C ASP A 393 -3.95 0.15 -7.03
N ILE A 394 -3.50 -0.61 -8.03
CA ILE A 394 -4.14 -0.70 -9.35
C ILE A 394 -4.98 -1.97 -9.46
N PHE A 395 -6.15 -1.85 -10.07
CA PHE A 395 -7.06 -2.92 -10.41
C PHE A 395 -7.17 -3.05 -11.94
N ILE A 396 -7.05 -4.27 -12.43
CA ILE A 396 -7.22 -4.62 -13.84
C ILE A 396 -8.45 -5.51 -13.96
N ASP A 397 -9.45 -5.01 -14.67
CA ASP A 397 -10.72 -5.71 -14.91
C ASP A 397 -10.75 -6.21 -16.37
N THR A 398 -10.67 -7.54 -16.53
CA THR A 398 -10.61 -8.25 -17.81
C THR A 398 -11.92 -8.96 -18.17
N ARG A 399 -13.03 -8.63 -17.50
CA ARG A 399 -14.37 -9.21 -17.74
C ARG A 399 -15.04 -8.73 -19.03
N SER A 400 -14.37 -7.88 -19.79
CA SER A 400 -14.88 -7.34 -21.05
C SER A 400 -13.76 -7.26 -22.09
N GLU A 401 -14.13 -7.15 -23.37
CA GLU A 401 -13.20 -6.95 -24.49
C GLU A 401 -12.38 -5.65 -24.37
N VAL A 402 -12.92 -4.68 -23.62
CA VAL A 402 -12.22 -3.46 -23.21
C VAL A 402 -11.73 -3.65 -21.79
N VAL A 403 -10.42 -3.64 -21.61
CA VAL A 403 -9.80 -3.77 -20.30
C VAL A 403 -9.93 -2.43 -19.58
N LYS A 404 -10.38 -2.47 -18.34
CA LYS A 404 -10.42 -1.30 -17.45
C LYS A 404 -9.29 -1.41 -16.45
N ILE A 405 -8.39 -0.44 -16.47
CA ILE A 405 -7.25 -0.34 -15.56
C ILE A 405 -7.47 0.89 -14.69
N HIS A 406 -7.54 0.72 -13.37
CA HIS A 406 -7.99 1.79 -12.51
C HIS A 406 -7.36 1.77 -11.11
N ASP A 407 -7.25 2.93 -10.49
CA ASP A 407 -7.08 3.03 -9.04
C ASP A 407 -8.44 3.40 -8.41
N VAL A 408 -8.42 4.03 -7.23
CA VAL A 408 -9.64 4.53 -6.58
C VAL A 408 -10.11 5.89 -7.11
N ASN A 409 -9.29 6.61 -7.86
CA ASN A 409 -9.60 7.97 -8.30
C ASN A 409 -9.90 8.04 -9.81
N LEU A 410 -9.27 7.18 -10.62
CA LEU A 410 -9.21 7.26 -12.07
C LEU A 410 -9.24 5.87 -12.70
N ALA A 411 -9.87 5.75 -13.87
CA ALA A 411 -9.76 4.58 -14.73
C ALA A 411 -9.33 4.97 -16.14
N TYR A 412 -8.78 3.96 -16.80
CA TYR A 412 -8.44 3.97 -18.21
C TYR A 412 -9.10 2.78 -18.87
N LEU A 413 -9.75 3.03 -20.00
CA LEU A 413 -10.30 2.01 -20.86
C LEU A 413 -9.34 1.77 -22.03
N LEU A 414 -8.87 0.54 -22.16
CA LEU A 414 -8.01 0.09 -23.25
C LEU A 414 -8.73 -1.00 -24.04
N GLY A 415 -8.86 -0.81 -25.35
CA GLY A 415 -9.49 -1.76 -26.26
C GLY A 415 -9.07 -1.49 -27.71
N ASN A 416 -9.47 -2.35 -28.64
CA ASN A 416 -9.20 -2.08 -30.06
C ASN A 416 -9.94 -0.81 -30.52
N GLY A 417 -9.19 0.21 -30.92
CA GLY A 417 -9.68 1.55 -31.23
C GLY A 417 -10.11 2.38 -30.02
N VAL A 418 -9.89 1.90 -28.79
CA VAL A 418 -10.33 2.54 -27.53
C VAL A 418 -9.12 2.80 -26.64
N ALA A 419 -8.89 4.07 -26.32
CA ALA A 419 -7.93 4.52 -25.34
C ALA A 419 -8.46 5.82 -24.76
N GLU A 420 -9.11 5.76 -23.60
CA GLU A 420 -9.68 6.95 -22.97
C GLU A 420 -9.63 6.89 -21.44
N PRO A 421 -9.37 8.03 -20.77
CA PRO A 421 -9.60 8.15 -19.35
C PRO A 421 -11.11 8.22 -19.07
N VAL A 422 -11.54 7.55 -18.00
CA VAL A 422 -12.90 7.66 -17.47
C VAL A 422 -12.84 7.85 -15.96
N GLU A 423 -13.69 8.71 -15.45
CA GLU A 423 -13.92 8.77 -14.00
C GLU A 423 -14.62 7.48 -13.57
N VAL A 424 -14.05 6.78 -12.60
CA VAL A 424 -14.65 5.56 -12.06
C VAL A 424 -15.59 5.97 -10.96
N PRO A 425 -16.79 5.37 -10.87
CA PRO A 425 -17.38 5.20 -9.55
C PRO A 425 -16.39 4.42 -8.71
N THR A 426 -15.96 5.04 -7.61
CA THR A 426 -15.20 4.42 -6.54
C THR A 426 -15.86 3.10 -6.14
N PHE A 427 -15.09 2.18 -5.54
CA PHE A 427 -15.72 1.14 -4.72
C PHE A 427 -16.72 1.84 -3.77
N GLN A 428 -17.99 1.40 -3.78
CA GLN A 428 -18.98 1.96 -2.88
C GLN A 428 -18.70 1.37 -1.49
N LEU A 429 -17.86 2.07 -0.74
CA LEU A 429 -17.46 1.70 0.61
C LEU A 429 -18.33 2.47 1.60
N ASP A 430 -18.88 1.76 2.57
CA ASP A 430 -19.73 2.36 3.60
C ASP A 430 -18.85 2.96 4.70
N THR A 431 -18.58 4.26 4.60
CA THR A 431 -17.81 5.01 5.60
C THR A 431 -18.66 5.53 6.75
N SER A 432 -19.95 5.16 6.83
CA SER A 432 -20.85 5.67 7.88
C SER A 432 -20.43 5.28 9.30
N ARG A 433 -19.66 4.19 9.44
CA ARG A 433 -19.10 3.71 10.72
C ARG A 433 -17.80 4.40 11.12
N HIS A 434 -17.24 5.28 10.29
CA HIS A 434 -16.04 6.03 10.66
C HIS A 434 -16.39 6.98 11.83
N PRO A 435 -15.61 6.96 12.92
CA PRO A 435 -15.86 7.85 14.06
C PRO A 435 -15.79 9.31 13.63
N ARG A 436 -16.75 10.12 14.11
CA ARG A 436 -16.87 11.56 13.79
C ARG A 436 -16.47 12.46 14.96
N ASP A 437 -16.26 11.86 16.11
CA ASP A 437 -16.01 12.47 17.42
C ASP A 437 -14.58 12.24 17.91
N LEU A 438 -13.65 12.00 16.98
CA LEU A 438 -12.22 11.92 17.31
C LEU A 438 -11.68 13.28 17.71
N ALA A 439 -10.76 13.28 18.68
CA ALA A 439 -9.97 14.47 18.98
C ALA A 439 -9.15 14.87 17.73
N PRO A 440 -8.95 16.18 17.47
CA PRO A 440 -8.18 16.63 16.33
C PRO A 440 -6.78 16.01 16.30
N TRP A 441 -6.25 15.86 15.09
CA TRP A 441 -4.83 15.56 14.92
C TRP A 441 -4.02 16.77 15.40
N GLU A 442 -3.35 16.63 16.54
CA GLU A 442 -2.30 17.53 17.02
C GLU A 442 -0.97 16.84 16.71
N GLY A 443 -0.10 17.52 15.95
CA GLY A 443 1.20 17.00 15.53
C GLY A 443 2.31 18.01 15.69
#